data_AF-A0A0F8ZZP5-F1
#
_entry.id   AF-A0A0F8ZZP5-F1
#
_cell.length_a   1.000
_cell.length_b   1.000
_cell.length_c   1.000
_cell.angle_alpha   90.00
_cell.angle_beta   90.00
_cell.angle_gamma   90.00
#
_symmetry.space_group_name_H-M   'P 1'
#
loop_
_entity.id
_entity.type
_entity.pdbx_description
1 polymer ?
#
loop_
_entity_poly.entity_id
_entity_poly.type
_entity_poly.pdbx_seq_one_letter_code
_entity_poly.pdbx_strand_id
1 'polypeptide(L)'
;MWNANRYSDDSWYQTVNPKKSKAKNKDSKFNRVTGRLFILSAPSGAGKTTLRHAILDRFPEMIYSVSYTTRKPRPGEKNGKDYYFIKNEEFKKKIEKDQWAEWAKVHGNYYGTPAEFLDKGLALGFDILLEIDVQGAILILERYPESITIFIMPPSLKILMKRLEER
;
A
#
# COMPACT_ATOMS: atom_id res chain seq x y z
N MET A 1 5.27 14.18 -16.49
CA MET A 1 5.32 13.12 -17.52
C MET A 1 5.44 11.78 -16.83
N TRP A 2 4.47 10.89 -17.03
CA TRP A 2 4.52 9.49 -16.59
C TRP A 2 5.63 8.79 -17.36
N ASN A 3 6.55 8.12 -16.66
CA ASN A 3 7.52 7.25 -17.30
C ASN A 3 7.07 5.81 -16.99
N ALA A 4 6.59 5.10 -18.01
CA ALA A 4 6.29 3.67 -17.96
C ALA A 4 7.46 2.85 -17.39
N ASN A 5 8.66 3.43 -17.45
CA ASN A 5 9.91 2.87 -17.00
C ASN A 5 10.19 2.97 -15.49
N ARG A 6 9.28 3.47 -14.64
CA ARG A 6 9.60 3.57 -13.20
C ARG A 6 9.77 2.19 -12.52
N TYR A 7 9.24 1.12 -13.10
CA TYR A 7 9.46 -0.27 -12.69
C TYR A 7 10.14 -1.11 -13.78
N SER A 8 10.60 -0.51 -14.89
CA SER A 8 11.21 -1.25 -16.01
C SER A 8 12.62 -1.73 -15.70
N ASP A 9 13.28 -1.06 -14.76
CA ASP A 9 14.53 -1.52 -14.17
C ASP A 9 14.22 -1.89 -12.72
N ASP A 10 14.73 -3.04 -12.30
CA ASP A 10 14.63 -3.57 -10.95
C ASP A 10 15.18 -2.54 -9.91
N SER A 11 15.95 -1.54 -10.32
CA SER A 11 16.47 -0.49 -9.43
C SER A 11 15.44 0.33 -8.64
N TRP A 12 14.14 0.29 -8.95
CA TRP A 12 13.11 1.02 -8.19
C TRP A 12 13.09 0.65 -6.70
N TYR A 13 13.34 -0.62 -6.35
CA TYR A 13 13.37 -1.06 -4.96
C TYR A 13 14.53 -0.42 -4.18
N GLN A 14 15.61 -0.02 -4.86
CA GLN A 14 16.77 0.64 -4.22
C GLN A 14 16.42 2.05 -3.75
N THR A 15 15.44 2.70 -4.37
CA THR A 15 14.94 4.02 -3.96
C THR A 15 13.93 3.95 -2.81
N VAL A 16 13.17 2.85 -2.70
CA VAL A 16 12.24 2.62 -1.58
C VAL A 16 12.90 1.95 -0.37
N ASN A 17 14.02 1.24 -0.56
CA ASN A 17 14.77 0.63 0.53
C ASN A 17 16.29 0.56 0.26
N PRO A 18 17.05 1.63 0.54
CA PRO A 18 18.49 1.66 0.33
C PRO A 18 19.28 0.75 1.28
N LYS A 19 18.68 0.25 2.37
CA LYS A 19 19.37 -0.59 3.38
C LYS A 19 19.47 -2.07 2.97
N LYS A 20 18.52 -2.58 2.17
CA LYS A 20 18.55 -3.96 1.66
C LYS A 20 19.60 -4.17 0.55
N SER A 21 20.04 -3.11 -0.15
CA SER A 21 21.15 -3.22 -1.13
C SER A 21 22.48 -3.63 -0.51
N LYS A 22 22.64 -3.44 0.82
CA LYS A 22 23.85 -3.79 1.58
C LYS A 22 23.66 -4.94 2.57
N ALA A 23 22.42 -5.32 2.88
CA ALA A 23 22.13 -6.36 3.87
C ALA A 23 21.91 -7.73 3.21
N LYS A 24 23.00 -8.43 2.87
CA LYS A 24 22.98 -9.91 2.89
C LYS A 24 22.90 -10.33 4.36
N ASN A 25 21.69 -10.45 4.91
CA ASN A 25 21.56 -10.86 6.30
C ASN A 25 21.77 -12.37 6.44
N LYS A 26 22.64 -12.74 7.38
CA LYS A 26 23.30 -14.04 7.55
C LYS A 26 22.50 -15.06 8.38
N ASP A 27 21.24 -14.80 8.69
CA ASP A 27 20.42 -15.67 9.53
C ASP A 27 19.11 -16.07 8.83
N SER A 28 19.14 -17.04 7.90
CA SER A 28 17.92 -17.56 7.26
C SER A 28 17.53 -18.94 7.81
N LYS A 29 16.91 -18.95 9.00
CA LYS A 29 16.08 -20.11 9.40
C LYS A 29 14.81 -20.27 8.55
N PHE A 30 14.51 -19.30 7.69
CA PHE A 30 13.41 -19.33 6.73
C PHE A 30 13.90 -18.78 5.39
N ASN A 31 14.48 -19.63 4.55
CA ASN A 31 14.76 -19.31 3.15
C ASN A 31 13.42 -19.33 2.39
N ARG A 32 12.72 -18.19 2.30
CA ARG A 32 11.54 -18.08 1.43
C ARG A 32 11.95 -17.47 0.10
N VAL A 33 11.42 -18.07 -0.98
CA VAL A 33 11.66 -17.63 -2.35
C VAL A 33 10.82 -16.40 -2.69
N THR A 34 9.65 -16.23 -2.06
CA THR A 34 8.72 -15.11 -2.29
C THR A 34 8.45 -14.31 -1.01
N GLY A 35 8.20 -13.01 -1.18
CA GLY A 35 7.82 -12.10 -0.12
C GLY A 35 6.36 -12.27 0.31
N ARG A 36 5.98 -11.65 1.43
CA ARG A 36 4.61 -11.68 1.96
C ARG A 36 3.91 -10.35 1.80
N LEU A 37 2.62 -10.41 1.47
CA LEU A 37 1.74 -9.25 1.45
C LEU A 37 1.02 -9.12 2.79
N PHE A 38 1.19 -7.99 3.47
CA PHE A 38 0.52 -7.65 4.72
C PHE A 38 -0.50 -6.56 4.47
N ILE A 39 -1.74 -6.76 4.91
CA ILE A 39 -2.84 -5.80 4.74
C ILE A 39 -3.21 -5.25 6.11
N LEU A 40 -2.92 -3.97 6.33
CA LEU A 40 -3.38 -3.22 7.49
C LEU A 40 -4.70 -2.51 7.17
N SER A 41 -5.80 -3.02 7.73
CA SER A 41 -7.13 -2.43 7.60
C SER A 41 -7.66 -1.96 8.95
N ALA A 42 -8.57 -0.99 8.92
CA ALA A 42 -9.27 -0.45 10.09
C ALA A 42 -10.40 0.49 9.63
N PRO A 43 -11.32 0.88 10.51
CA PRO A 43 -12.21 2.00 10.27
C PRO A 43 -11.43 3.32 10.11
N SER A 44 -12.04 4.30 9.43
CA SER A 44 -11.47 5.65 9.35
C SER A 44 -11.31 6.23 10.77
N GLY A 45 -10.14 6.77 11.10
CA GLY A 45 -9.86 7.35 12.43
C GLY A 45 -9.37 6.37 13.50
N ALA A 46 -9.04 5.13 13.14
CA ALA A 46 -8.45 4.17 14.05
C ALA A 46 -6.92 4.33 14.25
N GLY A 47 -6.26 5.26 13.54
CA GLY A 47 -4.83 5.52 13.68
C GLY A 47 -3.90 4.69 12.78
N LYS A 48 -4.41 4.18 11.65
CA LYS A 48 -3.65 3.32 10.72
C LYS A 48 -2.31 3.91 10.30
N THR A 49 -2.30 5.18 9.93
CA THR A 49 -1.10 5.90 9.48
C THR A 49 0.00 5.91 10.54
N THR A 50 -0.37 6.13 11.81
CA THR A 50 0.57 6.05 12.95
C THR A 50 1.15 4.64 13.09
N LEU A 51 0.29 3.62 13.00
CA LEU A 51 0.75 2.23 13.10
C LEU A 51 1.62 1.82 11.91
N ARG A 52 1.29 2.25 10.68
CA ARG A 52 2.13 2.06 9.50
C ARG A 52 3.54 2.59 9.73
N HIS A 53 3.66 3.83 10.23
CA HIS A 53 4.98 4.41 10.53
C HIS A 53 5.74 3.58 11.55
N ALA A 54 5.09 3.19 12.66
CA ALA A 54 5.72 2.35 13.67
C ALA A 54 6.17 0.97 13.12
N ILE A 55 5.38 0.35 12.23
CA ILE A 55 5.75 -0.91 11.57
C ILE A 55 6.98 -0.71 10.69
N LEU A 56 6.99 0.31 9.83
CA LEU A 56 8.11 0.55 8.90
C LEU A 56 9.40 0.97 9.61
N ASP A 57 9.29 1.66 10.75
CA ASP A 57 10.44 2.00 11.59
C ASP A 57 11.00 0.74 12.28
N ARG A 58 10.14 -0.19 12.68
CA ARG A 58 10.53 -1.45 13.35
C ARG A 58 11.08 -2.49 12.37
N PHE A 59 10.52 -2.57 11.17
CA PHE A 59 10.86 -3.52 10.11
C PHE A 59 11.30 -2.77 8.84
N PRO A 60 12.50 -2.15 8.86
CA PRO A 60 12.98 -1.30 7.78
C PRO A 60 13.24 -2.05 6.46
N GLU A 61 13.23 -3.39 6.47
CA GLU A 61 13.31 -4.26 5.29
C GLU A 61 11.99 -4.37 4.52
N MET A 62 10.86 -4.09 5.18
CA MET A 62 9.54 -4.07 4.54
C MET A 62 9.42 -2.86 3.62
N ILE A 63 8.67 -3.01 2.53
CA ILE A 63 8.34 -1.91 1.63
C ILE A 63 6.87 -1.56 1.75
N TYR A 64 6.55 -0.28 1.60
CA TYR A 64 5.18 0.23 1.64
C TYR A 64 4.68 0.54 0.24
N SER A 65 3.49 0.03 -0.11
CA SER A 65 2.82 0.39 -1.35
C SER A 65 2.08 1.72 -1.18
N VAL A 66 2.56 2.76 -1.84
CA VAL A 66 1.88 4.06 -1.88
C VAL A 66 0.73 3.99 -2.89
N SER A 67 -0.50 4.12 -2.42
CA SER A 67 -1.69 4.10 -3.27
C SER A 67 -1.75 5.31 -4.22
N TYR A 68 -2.52 5.16 -5.29
CA TYR A 68 -2.82 6.22 -6.23
C TYR A 68 -4.18 6.84 -5.90
N THR A 69 -4.35 8.12 -6.20
CA THR A 69 -5.66 8.77 -6.12
C THR A 69 -5.85 9.83 -7.19
N THR A 70 -7.11 10.08 -7.55
CA THR A 70 -7.50 11.20 -8.43
C THR A 70 -7.96 12.45 -7.66
N ARG A 71 -8.02 12.36 -6.32
CA ARG A 71 -8.24 13.52 -5.45
C ARG A 71 -7.08 14.50 -5.59
N LYS A 72 -7.34 15.80 -5.44
CA LYS A 72 -6.26 16.79 -5.30
C LYS A 72 -5.51 16.62 -3.97
N PRO A 73 -4.19 16.83 -3.93
CA PRO A 73 -3.44 16.81 -2.68
C PRO A 73 -3.98 17.88 -1.72
N ARG A 74 -4.08 17.53 -0.43
CA ARG A 74 -4.33 18.47 0.67
C ARG A 74 -3.05 19.23 1.02
N PRO A 75 -3.15 20.39 1.70
CA PRO A 75 -1.97 21.09 2.20
C PRO A 75 -1.06 20.15 3.01
N GLY A 76 0.21 20.05 2.61
CA GLY A 76 1.21 19.19 3.25
C GLY A 76 1.37 17.79 2.66
N GLU A 77 0.40 17.27 1.90
CA GLU A 77 0.54 15.98 1.20
C GLU A 77 1.57 16.08 0.06
N LYS A 78 2.42 15.07 -0.07
CA LYS A 78 3.48 14.98 -1.08
C LYS A 78 3.23 13.81 -2.03
N ASN A 79 3.32 14.10 -3.33
CA ASN A 79 3.20 13.09 -4.37
C ASN A 79 4.31 12.02 -4.26
N GLY A 80 3.92 10.75 -4.31
CA GLY A 80 4.81 9.60 -4.16
C GLY A 80 5.20 9.27 -2.71
N LYS A 81 4.68 10.03 -1.74
CA LYS A 81 4.83 9.72 -0.31
C LYS A 81 3.49 9.39 0.32
N ASP A 82 2.53 10.29 0.19
CA ASP A 82 1.19 10.12 0.77
C ASP A 82 0.28 9.39 -0.19
N TYR A 83 0.25 9.85 -1.45
CA TYR A 83 -0.36 9.18 -2.59
C TYR A 83 0.42 9.51 -3.86
N TYR A 84 0.23 8.72 -4.90
CA TYR A 84 0.44 9.17 -6.26
C TYR A 84 -0.81 9.88 -6.77
N PHE A 85 -0.74 11.20 -6.91
CA PHE A 85 -1.85 12.03 -7.37
C PHE A 85 -1.85 12.07 -8.90
N ILE A 86 -2.85 11.43 -9.52
CA ILE A 86 -2.97 11.33 -10.99
C ILE A 86 -4.31 11.86 -11.48
N LYS A 87 -4.43 12.08 -12.79
CA LYS A 87 -5.69 12.53 -13.40
C LYS A 87 -6.71 11.38 -13.51
N ASN A 88 -8.00 11.70 -13.54
CA ASN A 88 -9.07 10.72 -13.71
C ASN A 88 -8.91 9.89 -14.99
N GLU A 89 -8.52 10.53 -16.09
CA GLU A 89 -8.32 9.88 -17.38
C GLU A 89 -7.16 8.88 -17.32
N GLU A 90 -6.09 9.21 -16.59
CA GLU A 90 -4.96 8.30 -16.37
C GLU A 90 -5.37 7.11 -15.51
N PHE A 91 -6.14 7.34 -14.44
CA PHE A 91 -6.63 6.26 -13.58
C PHE A 91 -7.53 5.29 -14.34
N LYS A 92 -8.47 5.80 -15.15
CA LYS A 92 -9.37 4.98 -15.96
C LYS A 92 -8.64 4.16 -17.02
N LYS A 93 -7.63 4.74 -17.69
CA LYS A 93 -6.75 3.99 -18.60
C LYS A 93 -6.05 2.80 -17.91
N LYS A 94 -5.78 2.91 -16.61
CA LYS A 94 -5.20 1.81 -15.82
C LYS A 94 -6.23 0.75 -15.44
N ILE A 95 -7.50 1.13 -15.25
CA ILE A 95 -8.62 0.19 -15.10
C ILE A 95 -8.79 -0.63 -16.37
N GLU A 96 -8.84 0.03 -17.54
CA GLU A 96 -8.99 -0.63 -18.85
C GLU A 96 -7.86 -1.62 -19.17
N LYS A 97 -6.70 -1.44 -18.54
CA LYS A 97 -5.50 -2.28 -18.71
C LYS A 97 -5.27 -3.26 -17.57
N ASP A 98 -6.24 -3.42 -16.66
CA ASP A 98 -6.14 -4.29 -15.48
C ASP A 98 -4.87 -4.09 -14.63
N GLN A 99 -4.44 -2.83 -14.47
CA GLN A 99 -3.18 -2.49 -13.79
C GLN A 99 -3.33 -2.26 -12.27
N TRP A 100 -4.53 -2.46 -11.73
CA TRP A 100 -4.83 -2.25 -10.32
C TRP A 100 -4.99 -3.60 -9.62
N ALA A 101 -4.30 -3.77 -8.49
CA ALA A 101 -4.52 -4.90 -7.59
C ALA A 101 -5.88 -4.78 -6.91
N GLU A 102 -6.24 -3.56 -6.52
CA GLU A 102 -7.57 -3.16 -6.09
C GLU A 102 -7.79 -1.71 -6.50
N TRP A 103 -9.04 -1.32 -6.68
CA TRP A 103 -9.42 0.08 -6.77
C TRP A 103 -10.86 0.30 -6.32
N ALA A 104 -11.17 1.51 -5.86
CA ALA A 104 -12.51 1.93 -5.50
C ALA A 104 -12.74 3.41 -5.84
N LYS A 105 -14.01 3.79 -6.00
CA LYS A 105 -14.42 5.19 -6.13
C LYS A 105 -15.08 5.65 -4.83
N VAL A 106 -14.41 6.56 -4.14
CA VAL A 106 -14.82 7.06 -2.81
C VAL A 106 -15.00 8.57 -2.88
N HIS A 107 -16.20 9.06 -2.54
CA HIS A 107 -16.56 10.48 -2.60
C HIS A 107 -16.17 11.16 -3.92
N GLY A 108 -16.46 10.49 -5.05
CA GLY A 108 -16.19 11.01 -6.39
C GLY A 108 -14.75 10.85 -6.89
N ASN A 109 -13.80 10.45 -6.05
CA ASN A 109 -12.40 10.26 -6.43
C ASN A 109 -12.04 8.78 -6.48
N TYR A 110 -11.14 8.40 -7.38
CA TYR A 110 -10.62 7.04 -7.45
C TYR A 110 -9.43 6.88 -6.49
N TYR A 111 -9.30 5.68 -5.95
CA TYR A 111 -8.17 5.20 -5.17
C TYR A 111 -7.80 3.82 -5.67
N GLY A 112 -6.51 3.48 -5.70
CA GLY A 112 -6.11 2.12 -6.08
C GLY A 112 -4.65 1.79 -5.80
N THR A 113 -4.40 0.49 -5.71
CA THR A 113 -3.08 -0.08 -5.44
C THR A 113 -2.51 -0.67 -6.72
N PRO A 114 -1.28 -0.29 -7.14
CA PRO A 114 -0.71 -0.74 -8.42
C PRO A 114 -0.33 -2.23 -8.37
N ALA A 115 -0.90 -3.05 -9.25
CA ALA A 115 -0.63 -4.49 -9.28
C ALA A 115 0.85 -4.81 -9.53
N GLU A 116 1.44 -4.13 -10.51
CA GLU A 116 2.84 -4.35 -10.90
C GLU A 116 3.83 -4.18 -9.74
N PHE A 117 3.58 -3.23 -8.83
CA PHE A 117 4.41 -3.03 -7.64
C PHE A 117 4.35 -4.23 -6.71
N LEU A 118 3.16 -4.79 -6.49
CA LEU A 118 2.97 -5.96 -5.63
C LEU A 118 3.58 -7.19 -6.27
N ASP A 119 3.22 -7.46 -7.52
CA ASP A 119 3.68 -8.65 -8.26
C ASP A 119 5.21 -8.71 -8.31
N LYS A 120 5.87 -7.60 -8.68
CA LYS A 120 7.34 -7.53 -8.72
C LYS A 120 7.97 -7.58 -7.33
N GLY A 121 7.45 -6.82 -6.37
CA GLY A 121 8.02 -6.78 -5.02
C GLY A 121 7.98 -8.15 -4.33
N LEU A 122 6.84 -8.85 -4.44
CA LEU A 122 6.66 -10.19 -3.87
C LEU A 122 7.57 -11.22 -4.56
N ALA A 123 7.67 -11.18 -5.90
CA ALA A 123 8.56 -12.05 -6.65
C ALA A 123 10.04 -11.86 -6.31
N LEU A 124 10.44 -10.64 -5.96
CA LEU A 124 11.79 -10.29 -5.51
C LEU A 124 12.05 -10.57 -4.02
N GLY A 125 11.11 -11.19 -3.30
CA GLY A 125 11.28 -11.53 -1.89
C GLY A 125 11.15 -10.34 -0.94
N PHE A 126 10.43 -9.28 -1.33
CA PHE A 126 10.10 -8.18 -0.42
C PHE A 126 8.78 -8.44 0.30
N ASP A 127 8.81 -8.26 1.61
CA ASP A 127 7.59 -8.16 2.40
C ASP A 127 6.98 -6.77 2.16
N ILE A 128 5.70 -6.74 1.77
CA ILE A 128 4.98 -5.53 1.38
C ILE A 128 3.88 -5.22 2.38
N LEU A 129 3.81 -3.98 2.84
CA LEU A 129 2.71 -3.46 3.65
C LEU A 129 1.74 -2.66 2.79
N LEU A 130 0.45 -3.00 2.87
CA LEU A 130 -0.68 -2.21 2.37
C LEU A 130 -1.41 -1.56 3.53
N GLU A 131 -1.83 -0.30 3.37
CA GLU A 131 -2.75 0.38 4.28
C GLU A 131 -4.02 0.75 3.49
N ILE A 132 -5.05 -0.10 3.57
CA ILE A 132 -6.31 0.05 2.80
C ILE A 132 -7.54 -0.14 3.70
N ASP A 133 -8.73 0.13 3.18
CA ASP A 133 -9.98 -0.15 3.90
C ASP A 133 -10.41 -1.62 3.76
N VAL A 134 -11.55 -1.98 4.35
CA VAL A 134 -12.07 -3.35 4.35
C VAL A 134 -12.49 -3.76 2.93
N GLN A 135 -13.05 -2.85 2.13
CA GLN A 135 -13.45 -3.14 0.76
C GLN A 135 -12.22 -3.45 -0.10
N GLY A 136 -11.18 -2.62 -0.04
CA GLY A 136 -9.92 -2.87 -0.72
C GLY A 136 -9.26 -4.16 -0.25
N ALA A 137 -9.30 -4.46 1.06
CA ALA A 137 -8.74 -5.70 1.60
C ALA A 137 -9.40 -6.96 1.03
N ILE A 138 -10.72 -6.95 0.83
CA ILE A 138 -11.44 -8.06 0.21
C ILE A 138 -10.98 -8.24 -1.24
N LEU A 139 -10.89 -7.16 -2.02
CA LEU A 139 -10.43 -7.23 -3.42
C LEU A 139 -8.97 -7.73 -3.53
N ILE A 140 -8.10 -7.32 -2.61
CA ILE A 140 -6.73 -7.85 -2.55
C ILE A 140 -6.76 -9.36 -2.26
N LEU A 141 -7.61 -9.84 -1.35
CA LEU A 141 -7.69 -11.27 -1.03
C LEU A 141 -8.16 -12.13 -2.21
N GLU A 142 -8.98 -11.58 -3.11
CA GLU A 142 -9.37 -12.29 -4.35
C GLU A 142 -8.16 -12.54 -5.27
N ARG A 143 -7.23 -11.58 -5.36
CA ARG A 143 -6.04 -11.67 -6.23
C ARG A 143 -4.80 -12.24 -5.54
N TYR A 144 -4.67 -12.04 -4.24
CA TYR A 144 -3.54 -12.44 -3.39
C TYR A 144 -4.05 -13.19 -2.16
N PRO A 145 -4.55 -14.43 -2.30
CA PRO A 145 -5.21 -15.17 -1.22
C PRO A 145 -4.28 -15.51 -0.04
N GLU A 146 -2.96 -15.56 -0.27
CA GLU A 146 -1.94 -15.81 0.75
C GLU A 146 -1.60 -14.56 1.60
N SER A 147 -2.33 -13.46 1.43
CA SER A 147 -2.09 -12.22 2.15
C SER A 147 -2.40 -12.37 3.64
N ILE A 148 -1.54 -11.80 4.47
CA ILE A 148 -1.74 -11.73 5.92
C ILE A 148 -2.52 -10.46 6.23
N THR A 149 -3.73 -10.61 6.77
CA THR A 149 -4.59 -9.47 7.11
C THR A 149 -4.55 -9.13 8.59
N ILE A 150 -4.52 -7.83 8.89
CA ILE A 150 -4.50 -7.27 10.24
C ILE A 150 -5.57 -6.19 10.28
N PHE A 151 -6.65 -6.46 11.02
CA PHE A 151 -7.72 -5.48 11.23
C PHE A 151 -7.58 -4.82 12.60
N ILE A 152 -7.42 -3.49 12.63
CA ILE A 152 -7.37 -2.72 13.87
C ILE A 152 -8.80 -2.36 14.29
N MET A 153 -9.26 -3.01 15.35
CA MET A 153 -10.55 -2.70 15.95
C MET A 153 -10.43 -1.49 16.90
N PRO A 154 -11.36 -0.52 16.86
CA PRO A 154 -11.44 0.51 17.89
C PRO A 154 -11.80 -0.12 19.25
N PRO A 155 -11.45 0.52 20.39
CA PRO A 155 -11.71 -0.05 21.71
C PRO A 155 -13.21 -0.29 21.98
N SER A 156 -14.08 0.46 21.30
CA SER A 156 -15.52 0.19 21.23
C SER A 156 -16.15 0.86 20.01
N LEU A 157 -17.33 0.39 19.62
CA LEU A 157 -18.14 1.01 18.56
C LEU A 157 -18.57 2.44 18.94
N LYS A 158 -18.84 2.70 20.23
CA LYS A 158 -19.14 4.06 20.74
C LYS A 158 -17.98 5.04 20.50
N ILE A 159 -16.74 4.60 20.72
CA ILE A 159 -15.55 5.42 20.46
C ILE A 159 -15.39 5.67 18.96
N LEU A 160 -15.68 4.66 18.12
CA LEU A 160 -15.65 4.83 16.67
C LEU A 160 -16.64 5.90 16.21
N MET A 161 -17.90 5.82 16.67
CA MET A 161 -18.94 6.79 16.31
C MET A 161 -18.56 8.20 16.73
N LYS A 162 -18.10 8.40 17.97
CA LYS A 162 -17.63 9.70 18.46
C LYS A 162 -16.53 10.30 17.56
N ARG A 163 -15.54 9.48 17.16
CA ARG A 163 -14.44 9.92 16.27
C ARG A 163 -14.88 10.23 14.84
N LEU A 164 -16.01 9.67 14.40
CA LEU A 164 -16.59 9.96 13.08
C LEU A 164 -17.41 11.26 13.13
N GLU A 165 -18.06 11.57 14.26
CA GLU A 165 -18.86 12.78 14.48
C GLU A 165 -18.03 14.05 14.72
N GLU A 166 -16.84 13.94 15.33
CA GLU A 166 -15.93 15.07 15.60
C GLU A 166 -15.21 15.62 14.34
N ARG A 167 -15.70 15.32 13.14
CA ARG A 167 -15.08 15.64 11.85
C ARG A 167 -15.98 16.52 10.99
#